data_AF-X5GF99-F1
#
_entry.id   AF-X5GF99-F1
#
_cell.length_a   1.000
_cell.length_b   1.000
_cell.length_c   1.000
_cell.angle_alpha   90.00
_cell.angle_beta   90.00
_cell.angle_gamma   90.00
#
_symmetry.space_group_name_H-M   'P 1'
#
loop_
_entity.id
_entity.type
_entity.pdbx_description
1 polymer ?
#
loop_
_entity_poly.entity_id
_entity_poly.type
_entity_poly.pdbx_seq_one_letter_code
_entity_poly.pdbx_strand_id
1 'polypeptide(L)' 'MLDVNFFDELRIGLATADDIRNWSFGEVKKPETINYRTLKPEKDG' A
#
# COMPACT_ATOMS: atom_id res chain seq x y z
N MET A 1 19.03 13.32 2.29
CA MET A 1 18.59 12.01 1.75
C MET A 1 18.82 11.00 2.86
N LEU A 2 17.80 10.29 3.33
CA LEU A 2 18.00 9.24 4.32
C LEU A 2 18.80 8.12 3.65
N ASP A 3 19.93 7.74 4.25
CA ASP A 3 20.79 6.69 3.72
C ASP A 3 20.19 5.33 4.07
N VAL A 4 19.68 4.63 3.06
CA VAL A 4 19.09 3.30 3.19
C VAL A 4 20.13 2.19 3.13
N ASN A 5 21.41 2.52 2.92
CA ASN A 5 22.47 1.53 2.71
C ASN A 5 23.21 1.18 4.01
N PHE A 6 22.91 1.84 5.12
CA PHE A 6 23.54 1.58 6.41
C PHE A 6 22.59 0.80 7.33
N PHE A 7 22.65 -0.53 7.27
CA PHE A 7 22.00 -1.45 8.20
C PHE A 7 22.88 -2.68 8.42
N ASP A 8 22.79 -3.28 9.60
CA ASP A 8 23.60 -4.45 9.99
C ASP A 8 23.00 -5.75 9.42
N GLU A 9 21.67 -5.87 9.49
CA GLU A 9 20.94 -7.05 9.04
C GLU A 9 19.56 -6.67 8.46
N LEU A 10 19.06 -7.51 7.56
CA LEU A 10 17.70 -7.42 7.01
C LEU A 10 16.90 -8.65 7.46
N ARG A 11 15.73 -8.41 8.09
CA ARG A 11 14.87 -9.47 8.60
C ARG A 11 13.67 -9.69 7.69
N ILE A 12 13.32 -10.96 7.48
CA ILE A 12 12.08 -11.40 6.83
C ILE A 12 11.27 -12.28 7.79
N GLY A 13 9.95 -12.18 7.73
CA GLY A 13 9.02 -12.93 8.56
C GLY A 13 7.61 -12.89 7.99
N LEU A 14 6.71 -13.70 8.56
CA LEU A 14 5.30 -13.65 8.20
C LEU A 14 4.65 -12.41 8.81
N ALA A 15 3.90 -11.68 8.00
CA ALA A 15 3.07 -10.57 8.45
C ALA A 15 1.77 -11.09 9.06
N THR A 16 1.36 -10.51 10.19
CA THR A 16 0.03 -10.74 10.75
C THR A 16 -1.02 -9.91 10.02
N ALA A 17 -2.30 -10.22 10.23
CA ALA A 17 -3.39 -9.40 9.68
C ALA A 17 -3.37 -7.97 10.24
N ASP A 18 -2.90 -7.76 11.47
CA ASP A 18 -2.81 -6.44 12.08
C ASP A 18 -1.65 -5.64 11.51
N ASP A 19 -0.51 -6.27 11.22
CA ASP A 19 0.60 -5.62 10.50
C ASP A 19 0.12 -5.08 9.13
N ILE A 20 -0.61 -5.91 8.38
CA ILE A 20 -1.16 -5.54 7.06
C ILE A 20 -2.13 -4.35 7.18
N ARG A 21 -3.00 -4.35 8.20
CA ARG A 21 -3.93 -3.23 8.43
C ARG A 21 -3.19 -1.95 8.83
N ASN A 22 -2.14 -2.06 9.64
CA ASN A 22 -1.33 -0.91 10.07
C ASN A 22 -0.53 -0.30 8.92
N TRP A 23 -0.10 -1.11 7.95
CA TRP A 23 0.57 -0.61 6.74
C TRP A 23 -0.40 0.01 5.73
N SER A 24 -1.68 -0.35 5.81
CA SER A 24 -2.69 0.10 4.86
C SER A 24 -3.05 1.57 5.05
N PHE A 25 -3.25 2.27 3.94
CA PHE A 25 -3.77 3.65 3.90
C PHE A 25 -5.28 3.70 3.62
N GLY A 26 -5.93 2.56 3.44
CA GLY A 26 -7.34 2.46 3.11
C GLY A 26 -7.72 1.09 2.54
N GLU A 27 -8.99 0.74 2.64
CA GLU A 27 -9.54 -0.49 2.08
C GLU A 27 -10.08 -0.24 0.67
N VAL A 28 -9.67 -1.07 -0.29
CA VAL A 28 -10.25 -1.11 -1.65
C VAL A 28 -11.54 -1.91 -1.60
N LYS A 29 -12.66 -1.29 -1.96
CA LYS A 29 -14.00 -1.89 -1.88
C LYS A 29 -14.61 -2.14 -3.24
N LYS A 30 -14.09 -1.49 -4.28
CA LYS A 30 -14.60 -1.54 -5.65
C LYS A 30 -13.54 -2.03 -6.62
N PRO A 31 -13.95 -2.71 -7.71
CA PRO A 31 -13.01 -3.18 -8.73
C PRO A 31 -12.71 -2.13 -9.81
N GLU A 32 -13.45 -1.01 -9.84
CA GLU A 32 -13.25 0.04 -10.85
C GLU A 32 -11.94 0.81 -10.61
N THR A 33 -11.21 1.18 -11.66
CA THR A 33 -9.90 1.83 -11.54
C THR A 33 -9.95 3.33 -11.79
N ILE A 34 -9.97 3.74 -13.06
CA ILE A 34 -10.05 5.13 -13.48
C ILE A 34 -11.28 5.34 -14.36
N ASN A 35 -11.88 6.51 -14.24
CA ASN A 35 -12.92 6.91 -15.13
C ASN A 35 -12.36 7.18 -16.54
N TYR A 36 -12.78 6.43 -17.54
CA TYR A 36 -12.25 6.56 -18.90
C TYR A 36 -12.51 7.93 -19.56
N ARG A 37 -13.51 8.69 -19.09
CA ARG A 37 -13.84 10.02 -19.63
C ARG A 37 -13.09 11.14 -18.92
N THR A 38 -13.06 11.10 -17.59
CA THR A 38 -12.51 12.20 -16.77
C THR A 38 -11.06 11.97 -16.36
N LEU A 39 -10.54 10.75 -16.54
CA LEU A 39 -9.21 10.29 -16.11
C LEU A 39 -8.97 10.44 -14.60
N LYS A 40 -10.04 10.60 -13.81
CA LYS A 40 -9.98 10.65 -12.35
C LYS A 40 -10.09 9.23 -11.78
N PRO A 41 -9.39 8.94 -10.68
CA PRO A 41 -9.54 7.68 -9.97
C PRO A 41 -10.95 7.55 -9.42
N GLU A 42 -11.49 6.33 -9.48
CA GLU A 42 -12.79 6.03 -8.90
C GLU A 42 -12.70 5.94 -7.37
N LYS A 43 -13.75 6.42 -6.69
CA LYS A 43 -13.78 6.39 -5.23
C LYS A 43 -13.97 4.95 -4.73
N ASP A 44 -13.11 4.55 -3.80
CA ASP A 44 -13.03 3.22 -3.18
C ASP A 44 -12.52 2.10 -4.13
N GLY A 45 -12.01 2.47 -5.31
CA GLY A 45 -11.36 1.60 -6.29
C GLY A 45 -9.85 1.57 -6.21
#